data_AF-A0A1V3C486-F1
#
_entry.id   AF-A0A1V3C486-F1
#
_cell.length_a   1.000
_cell.length_b   1.000
_cell.length_c   1.000
_cell.angle_alpha   90.00
_cell.angle_beta   90.00
_cell.angle_gamma   90.00
#
_symmetry.space_group_name_H-M   'P 1'
#
loop_
_entity.id
_entity.type
_entity.pdbx_description
1 polymer ?
#
loop_
_entity_poly.entity_id
_entity_poly.type
_entity_poly.pdbx_seq_one_letter_code
_entity_poly.pdbx_strand_id
1 'polypeptide(L)'
;MADGYHHGNLRAAVLEKAAEVIGREGPHSFSLRSLAVELGVSHTAPRHHFGSREGVLNALATEGFRELADRLRANREAGGDFLDAGVEYVRFATDRPAHFDVMFTPSLLGTDDEELNAARKAAFDELRTGVDSLTDRGEVEDAAAALVAGWSVVHGVATLALTGNLDGSGLRSLFQDTDLLAITRRSAGLLFGPRTPGSPRGD
;
A
#
# COMPACT_ATOMS: atom_id res chain seq x y z
N MET A 1 -39.48 -5.21 -0.26
CA MET A 1 -39.21 -4.95 -1.69
C MET A 1 -37.75 -5.27 -1.90
N ALA A 2 -37.48 -6.42 -2.53
CA ALA A 2 -36.14 -6.90 -2.81
C ALA A 2 -35.91 -6.69 -4.30
N ASP A 3 -35.16 -5.66 -4.65
CA ASP A 3 -34.78 -5.40 -6.03
C ASP A 3 -33.45 -4.63 -6.02
N GLY A 4 -32.42 -5.17 -6.68
CA GLY A 4 -31.12 -4.52 -6.79
C GLY A 4 -29.86 -5.36 -6.50
N TYR A 5 -29.94 -6.68 -6.38
CA TYR A 5 -28.72 -7.51 -6.49
C TYR A 5 -28.25 -7.48 -7.95
N HIS A 6 -27.45 -6.49 -8.30
CA HIS A 6 -26.75 -6.45 -9.58
C HIS A 6 -25.76 -7.63 -9.62
N HIS A 7 -26.17 -8.76 -10.18
CA HIS A 7 -25.29 -9.92 -10.40
C HIS A 7 -24.04 -9.58 -11.25
N GLY A 8 -24.05 -8.46 -11.99
CA GLY A 8 -22.86 -7.91 -12.66
C GLY A 8 -21.84 -7.23 -11.74
N ASN A 9 -22.22 -6.91 -10.49
CA ASN A 9 -21.38 -6.25 -9.50
C ASN A 9 -20.97 -7.16 -8.32
N LEU A 10 -21.22 -8.47 -8.41
CA LEU A 10 -20.90 -9.38 -7.30
C LEU A 10 -19.39 -9.41 -7.00
N ARG A 11 -18.54 -9.31 -8.03
CA ARG A 11 -17.08 -9.27 -7.84
C ARG A 11 -16.66 -8.07 -6.98
N ALA A 12 -17.13 -6.87 -7.32
CA ALA A 12 -16.76 -5.67 -6.56
C ALA A 12 -17.41 -5.66 -5.17
N ALA A 13 -18.67 -6.09 -5.04
CA ALA A 13 -19.33 -6.22 -3.74
C ALA A 13 -18.59 -7.21 -2.81
N VAL A 14 -18.06 -8.31 -3.37
CA VAL A 14 -17.24 -9.26 -2.61
C VAL A 14 -15.93 -8.62 -2.14
N LEU A 15 -15.26 -7.84 -2.98
CA LEU A 15 -13.98 -7.21 -2.62
C LEU A 15 -14.16 -6.04 -1.64
N GLU A 16 -15.20 -5.23 -1.83
CA GLU A 16 -15.58 -4.17 -0.88
C GLU A 16 -15.86 -4.77 0.50
N LYS A 17 -16.71 -5.81 0.56
CA LYS A 17 -17.01 -6.47 1.84
C LYS A 17 -15.80 -7.20 2.42
N ALA A 18 -14.94 -7.79 1.59
CA ALA A 18 -13.70 -8.40 2.05
C ALA A 18 -12.78 -7.35 2.69
N ALA A 19 -12.62 -6.18 2.07
CA ALA A 19 -11.85 -5.08 2.64
C ALA A 19 -12.41 -4.61 3.99
N GLU A 20 -13.74 -4.49 4.13
CA GLU A 20 -14.37 -4.15 5.42
C GLU A 20 -14.08 -5.19 6.51
N VAL A 21 -14.27 -6.48 6.21
CA VAL A 21 -14.03 -7.58 7.17
C VAL A 21 -12.57 -7.62 7.58
N ILE A 22 -11.64 -7.50 6.61
CA ILE A 22 -10.20 -7.50 6.86
C ILE A 22 -9.80 -6.28 7.69
N GLY A 23 -10.36 -5.10 7.43
CA GLY A 23 -10.09 -3.90 8.22
C GLY A 23 -10.54 -4.02 9.68
N ARG A 24 -11.54 -4.86 9.97
CA ARG A 24 -12.04 -5.11 11.34
C ARG A 24 -11.31 -6.24 12.06
N GLU A 25 -10.99 -7.32 11.34
CA GLU A 25 -10.61 -8.61 11.95
C GLU A 25 -9.20 -9.08 11.56
N GLY A 26 -8.54 -8.35 10.65
CA GLY A 26 -7.26 -8.69 10.07
C GLY A 26 -7.36 -9.74 8.96
N PRO A 27 -6.36 -9.80 8.06
CA PRO A 27 -6.41 -10.65 6.87
C PRO A 27 -6.32 -12.15 7.18
N HIS A 28 -5.70 -12.53 8.31
CA HIS A 28 -5.64 -13.93 8.76
C HIS A 28 -7.00 -14.50 9.17
N SER A 29 -7.88 -13.66 9.73
CA SER A 29 -9.22 -14.06 10.20
C SER A 29 -10.25 -14.15 9.07
N PHE A 30 -9.96 -13.56 7.91
CA PHE A 30 -10.87 -13.51 6.77
C PHE A 30 -11.30 -14.91 6.30
N SER A 31 -12.61 -15.09 6.07
CA SER A 31 -13.19 -16.34 5.59
C SER A 31 -14.23 -16.10 4.49
N LEU A 32 -14.25 -16.96 3.46
CA LEU A 32 -15.30 -16.94 2.43
C LEU A 32 -16.69 -17.25 3.00
N ARG A 33 -16.74 -17.99 4.11
CA ARG A 33 -18.00 -18.41 4.71
C ARG A 33 -18.69 -17.25 5.40
N SER A 34 -17.98 -16.52 6.26
CA SER A 34 -18.50 -15.31 6.91
C SER A 34 -18.86 -14.26 5.88
N LEU A 35 -18.01 -14.07 4.87
CA LEU A 35 -18.26 -13.14 3.77
C LEU A 35 -19.57 -13.42 3.02
N ALA A 36 -19.83 -14.69 2.67
CA ALA A 36 -21.08 -15.06 1.98
C ALA A 36 -22.32 -14.81 2.84
N VAL A 37 -22.23 -15.04 4.15
CA VAL A 37 -23.32 -14.78 5.11
C VAL A 37 -23.60 -13.28 5.20
N GLU A 38 -22.56 -12.45 5.34
CA GLU A 38 -22.71 -10.98 5.39
C GLU A 38 -23.26 -10.39 4.09
N LEU A 39 -22.89 -10.98 2.95
CA LEU A 39 -23.41 -10.61 1.63
C LEU A 39 -24.77 -11.23 1.32
N GLY A 40 -25.38 -12.04 2.19
CA GLY A 40 -26.67 -12.68 1.91
C GLY A 40 -26.71 -13.53 0.62
N VAL A 41 -25.55 -14.01 0.15
CA VAL A 41 -25.42 -14.84 -1.05
C VAL A 41 -25.15 -16.30 -0.71
N SER A 42 -25.33 -17.20 -1.68
CA SER A 42 -24.94 -18.59 -1.48
C SER A 42 -23.44 -18.72 -1.24
N HIS A 43 -23.03 -19.71 -0.44
CA HIS A 43 -21.62 -20.03 -0.23
C HIS A 43 -20.84 -20.35 -1.50
N THR A 44 -21.54 -20.74 -2.58
CA THR A 44 -20.94 -21.03 -3.88
C THR A 44 -20.61 -19.77 -4.67
N ALA A 45 -21.25 -18.63 -4.40
CA ALA A 45 -21.13 -17.44 -5.25
C ALA A 45 -19.71 -16.83 -5.21
N PRO A 46 -19.07 -16.59 -4.05
CA PRO A 46 -17.69 -16.11 -4.03
C PRO A 46 -16.69 -17.12 -4.61
N ARG A 47 -16.92 -18.42 -4.40
CA ARG A 47 -16.08 -19.49 -4.97
C ARG A 47 -16.14 -19.53 -6.49
N HIS A 48 -17.29 -19.23 -7.09
CA HIS A 48 -17.44 -19.19 -8.54
C HIS A 48 -16.60 -18.07 -9.16
N HIS A 49 -16.49 -16.91 -8.50
CA HIS A 49 -15.74 -15.76 -9.03
C HIS A 49 -14.25 -15.78 -8.70
N PHE A 50 -13.88 -16.30 -7.53
CA PHE A 50 -12.52 -16.18 -6.99
C PHE A 50 -11.85 -17.54 -6.75
N GLY A 51 -12.56 -18.65 -6.89
CA GLY A 51 -12.06 -20.01 -6.64
C GLY A 51 -11.88 -20.34 -5.16
N SER A 52 -11.11 -19.53 -4.44
CA SER A 52 -10.67 -19.78 -3.07
C SER A 52 -10.58 -18.50 -2.23
N ARG A 53 -10.28 -18.66 -0.93
CA ARG A 53 -9.96 -17.54 -0.04
C ARG A 53 -8.75 -16.77 -0.56
N GLU A 54 -7.72 -17.49 -0.99
CA GLU A 54 -6.51 -16.92 -1.59
C GLU A 54 -6.85 -16.12 -2.85
N GLY A 55 -7.75 -16.61 -3.71
CA GLY A 55 -8.15 -15.86 -4.91
C GLY A 55 -8.86 -14.53 -4.60
N VAL A 56 -9.61 -14.42 -3.50
CA VAL A 56 -10.15 -13.12 -3.06
C VAL A 56 -9.04 -12.21 -2.57
N LEU A 57 -8.08 -12.75 -1.79
CA LEU A 57 -6.95 -11.96 -1.27
C LEU A 57 -6.00 -11.51 -2.39
N ASN A 58 -5.75 -12.36 -3.40
CA ASN A 58 -5.02 -11.99 -4.60
C ASN A 58 -5.72 -10.86 -5.33
N ALA A 59 -7.04 -10.98 -5.58
CA ALA A 59 -7.80 -9.94 -6.26
C ALA A 59 -7.77 -8.61 -5.49
N LEU A 60 -7.88 -8.65 -4.16
CA LEU A 60 -7.80 -7.46 -3.32
C LEU A 60 -6.39 -6.83 -3.35
N ALA A 61 -5.34 -7.66 -3.28
CA ALA A 61 -3.96 -7.19 -3.44
C ALA A 61 -3.71 -6.60 -4.83
N THR A 62 -4.26 -7.19 -5.89
CA THR A 62 -4.19 -6.69 -7.26
C THR A 62 -4.82 -5.30 -7.37
N GLU A 63 -6.00 -5.09 -6.80
CA GLU A 63 -6.65 -3.77 -6.75
C GLU A 63 -5.79 -2.76 -5.98
N GLY A 64 -5.21 -3.16 -4.85
CA GLY A 64 -4.32 -2.31 -4.07
C GLY A 64 -3.04 -1.92 -4.81
N PHE A 65 -2.35 -2.87 -5.44
CA PHE A 65 -1.13 -2.58 -6.21
C PHE A 65 -1.42 -1.72 -7.44
N ARG A 66 -2.56 -1.92 -8.13
CA ARG A 66 -2.98 -1.06 -9.25
C ARG A 66 -3.23 0.37 -8.79
N GLU A 67 -4.01 0.55 -7.74
CA GLU A 67 -4.30 1.88 -7.20
C GLU A 67 -3.02 2.59 -6.70
N LEU A 68 -2.11 1.87 -6.03
CA LEU A 68 -0.83 2.42 -5.62
C LEU A 68 0.01 2.84 -6.83
N ALA A 69 0.12 2.00 -7.86
CA ALA A 69 0.85 2.33 -9.08
C ALA A 69 0.29 3.58 -9.76
N ASP A 70 -1.03 3.71 -9.84
CA ASP A 70 -1.69 4.86 -10.45
C ASP A 70 -1.49 6.15 -9.64
N ARG A 71 -1.52 6.09 -8.31
CA ARG A 71 -1.21 7.24 -7.44
C ARG A 71 0.24 7.71 -7.62
N LEU A 72 1.20 6.78 -7.63
CA LEU A 72 2.62 7.09 -7.83
C LEU A 72 2.89 7.66 -9.24
N ARG A 73 2.24 7.09 -10.25
CA ARG A 73 2.29 7.58 -11.63
C ARG A 73 1.75 9.00 -11.74
N ALA A 74 0.56 9.25 -11.18
CA ALA A 74 -0.08 10.55 -11.20
C ALA A 74 0.77 11.62 -10.50
N ASN A 75 1.41 11.27 -9.37
CA ASN A 75 2.38 12.15 -8.70
C ASN A 75 3.54 12.54 -9.64
N ARG A 76 4.16 11.55 -10.31
CA ARG A 76 5.26 11.82 -11.25
C ARG A 76 4.80 12.68 -12.42
N GLU A 77 3.65 12.37 -13.01
CA GLU A 77 3.11 13.12 -14.16
C GLU A 77 2.73 14.56 -13.81
N ALA A 78 2.35 14.81 -12.55
CA ALA A 78 2.14 16.15 -12.01
C ALA A 78 3.46 16.89 -11.66
N GLY A 79 4.62 16.26 -11.86
CA GLY A 79 5.93 16.83 -11.53
C GLY A 79 6.33 16.73 -10.06
N GLY A 80 5.67 15.87 -9.28
CA GLY A 80 6.02 15.60 -7.89
C GLY A 80 7.39 14.92 -7.75
N ASP A 81 8.08 15.23 -6.66
CA ASP A 81 9.40 14.67 -6.37
C ASP A 81 9.34 13.28 -5.69
N PHE A 82 10.51 12.73 -5.36
CA PHE A 82 10.62 11.44 -4.68
C PHE A 82 9.99 11.45 -3.27
N LEU A 83 10.05 12.58 -2.55
CA LEU A 83 9.42 12.71 -1.24
C LEU A 83 7.89 12.77 -1.38
N ASP A 84 7.37 13.43 -2.43
CA ASP A 84 5.94 13.42 -2.75
C ASP A 84 5.44 12.00 -3.05
N ALA A 85 6.23 11.19 -3.77
CA ALA A 85 5.91 9.78 -4.00
C ALA A 85 5.83 8.99 -2.67
N GLY A 86 6.74 9.26 -1.74
CA GLY A 86 6.70 8.68 -0.40
C GLY A 86 5.46 9.10 0.41
N VAL A 87 5.04 10.35 0.26
CA VAL A 87 3.80 10.86 0.86
C VAL A 87 2.57 10.15 0.29
N GLU A 88 2.48 9.97 -1.03
CA GLU A 88 1.38 9.25 -1.67
C GLU A 88 1.35 7.76 -1.28
N TYR A 89 2.52 7.13 -1.08
CA TYR A 89 2.61 5.77 -0.56
C TYR A 89 1.95 5.64 0.83
N VAL A 90 2.28 6.55 1.75
CA VAL A 90 1.70 6.55 3.11
C VAL A 90 0.23 6.92 3.08
N ARG A 91 -0.19 7.88 2.25
CA ARG A 91 -1.60 8.23 2.06
C ARG A 91 -2.40 7.04 1.54
N PHE A 92 -1.89 6.31 0.56
CA PHE A 92 -2.52 5.07 0.08
C PHE A 92 -2.70 4.07 1.24
N ALA A 93 -1.66 3.85 2.04
CA ALA A 93 -1.73 2.92 3.16
C ALA A 93 -2.84 3.28 4.15
N THR A 94 -3.00 4.57 4.46
CA THR A 94 -4.06 5.05 5.38
C THR A 94 -5.45 5.09 4.77
N ASP A 95 -5.55 5.34 3.45
CA ASP A 95 -6.84 5.33 2.74
C ASP A 95 -7.35 3.90 2.50
N ARG A 96 -6.42 2.94 2.34
CA ARG A 96 -6.69 1.54 1.97
C ARG A 96 -6.02 0.54 2.94
N PRO A 97 -6.25 0.62 4.26
CA PRO A 97 -5.52 -0.18 5.26
C PRO A 97 -5.66 -1.69 5.03
N ALA A 98 -6.87 -2.17 4.73
CA ALA A 98 -7.11 -3.58 4.46
C ALA A 98 -6.39 -4.09 3.20
N HIS A 99 -6.25 -3.25 2.17
CA HIS A 99 -5.50 -3.63 0.96
C HIS A 99 -4.00 -3.68 1.29
N PHE A 100 -3.51 -2.65 1.98
CA PHE A 100 -2.11 -2.55 2.39
C PHE A 100 -1.67 -3.77 3.21
N ASP A 101 -2.45 -4.15 4.23
CA ASP A 101 -2.19 -5.32 5.06
C ASP A 101 -2.07 -6.60 4.24
N VAL A 102 -2.97 -6.80 3.27
CA VAL A 102 -2.96 -7.98 2.40
C VAL A 102 -1.78 -7.97 1.43
N MET A 103 -1.53 -6.84 0.76
CA MET A 103 -0.44 -6.66 -0.21
C MET A 103 0.92 -7.04 0.36
N PHE A 104 1.15 -6.70 1.64
CA PHE A 104 2.43 -6.90 2.33
C PHE A 104 2.41 -8.07 3.33
N THR A 105 1.48 -9.03 3.16
CA THR A 105 1.49 -10.33 3.84
C THR A 105 1.64 -11.48 2.83
N PRO A 106 2.86 -11.76 2.32
CA PRO A 106 3.08 -12.72 1.23
C PRO A 106 2.58 -14.13 1.51
N SER A 107 2.57 -14.56 2.78
CA SER A 107 2.07 -15.89 3.19
C SER A 107 0.58 -16.10 2.95
N LEU A 108 -0.17 -15.04 2.60
CA LEU A 108 -1.60 -15.10 2.29
C LEU A 108 -1.92 -15.06 0.80
N LEU A 109 -0.90 -14.85 -0.05
CA LEU A 109 -1.04 -14.63 -1.48
C LEU A 109 -0.46 -15.80 -2.28
N GLY A 110 -1.11 -16.13 -3.39
CA GLY A 110 -0.57 -17.08 -4.36
C GLY A 110 0.56 -16.47 -5.18
N THR A 111 1.58 -17.26 -5.51
CA THR A 111 2.70 -16.82 -6.37
C THR A 111 2.42 -16.96 -7.86
N ASP A 112 1.43 -17.78 -8.23
CA ASP A 112 1.17 -18.17 -9.63
C ASP A 112 0.07 -17.32 -10.29
N ASP A 113 -0.34 -16.22 -9.64
CA ASP A 113 -1.36 -15.30 -10.14
C ASP A 113 -0.73 -14.21 -11.02
N GLU A 114 -0.95 -14.31 -12.33
CA GLU A 114 -0.35 -13.40 -13.32
C GLU A 114 -0.81 -11.95 -13.16
N GLU A 115 -2.09 -11.72 -12.83
CA GLU A 115 -2.61 -10.36 -12.64
C GLU A 115 -1.99 -9.69 -11.42
N LEU A 116 -1.90 -10.42 -10.30
CA LEU A 116 -1.25 -9.95 -9.09
C LEU A 116 0.23 -9.62 -9.32
N ASN A 117 0.94 -10.52 -9.99
CA ASN A 117 2.36 -10.33 -10.27
C ASN A 117 2.59 -9.12 -11.20
N ALA A 118 1.75 -8.93 -12.21
CA ALA A 118 1.81 -7.76 -13.10
C ALA A 118 1.53 -6.46 -12.34
N ALA A 119 0.50 -6.42 -11.49
CA ALA A 119 0.16 -5.24 -10.68
C ALA A 119 1.27 -4.89 -9.69
N ARG A 120 1.81 -5.90 -8.98
CA ARG A 120 2.95 -5.74 -8.06
C ARG A 120 4.17 -5.16 -8.78
N LYS A 121 4.49 -5.70 -9.96
CA LYS A 121 5.60 -5.22 -10.77
C LYS A 121 5.40 -3.76 -11.17
N ALA A 122 4.20 -3.39 -11.63
CA ALA A 122 3.89 -2.02 -12.02
C ALA A 122 4.10 -1.03 -10.87
N ALA A 123 3.59 -1.33 -9.67
CA ALA A 123 3.81 -0.48 -8.49
C ALA A 123 5.31 -0.36 -8.13
N PHE A 124 6.06 -1.45 -8.23
CA PHE A 124 7.50 -1.44 -7.95
C PHE A 124 8.31 -0.65 -8.99
N ASP A 125 7.93 -0.71 -10.28
CA ASP A 125 8.57 0.07 -11.34
C ASP A 125 8.37 1.58 -11.14
N GLU A 126 7.20 2.00 -10.62
CA GLU A 126 6.94 3.41 -10.27
C GLU A 126 7.86 3.88 -9.13
N LEU A 127 8.04 3.07 -8.08
CA LEU A 127 9.00 3.36 -6.99
C LEU A 127 10.44 3.46 -7.49
N ARG A 128 10.85 2.51 -8.35
CA ARG A 128 12.18 2.49 -8.96
C ARG A 128 12.43 3.74 -9.82
N THR A 129 11.44 4.15 -10.61
CA THR A 129 11.52 5.36 -11.44
C THR A 129 11.75 6.62 -10.58
N GLY A 130 11.14 6.68 -9.40
CA GLY A 130 11.39 7.76 -8.44
C GLY A 130 12.86 7.84 -8.01
N VAL A 131 13.48 6.70 -7.72
CA VAL A 131 14.90 6.61 -7.33
C VAL A 131 15.83 6.90 -8.51
N ASP A 132 15.52 6.39 -9.69
CA ASP A 132 16.31 6.65 -10.91
C ASP A 132 16.42 8.18 -11.15
N SER A 133 15.36 8.94 -10.85
CA SER A 133 15.39 10.41 -10.93
C SER A 133 16.39 11.07 -9.96
N LEU A 134 16.66 10.47 -8.79
CA LEU A 134 17.65 10.96 -7.83
C LEU A 134 19.07 10.69 -8.34
N THR A 135 19.27 9.52 -8.96
CA THR A 135 20.53 9.12 -9.57
C THR A 135 20.86 10.00 -10.77
N ASP A 136 19.90 10.30 -11.64
CA ASP A 136 20.09 11.18 -12.79
C ASP A 136 20.51 12.61 -12.40
N ARG A 137 20.08 13.08 -11.23
CA ARG A 137 20.50 14.37 -10.65
C ARG A 137 21.81 14.32 -9.86
N GLY A 138 22.43 13.15 -9.73
CA GLY A 138 23.65 12.95 -8.95
C GLY A 138 23.45 13.07 -7.43
N GLU A 139 22.21 12.96 -6.95
CA GLU A 139 21.90 13.05 -5.51
C GLU A 139 22.25 11.75 -4.77
N VAL A 140 22.19 10.62 -5.50
CA VAL A 140 22.44 9.25 -5.02
C VAL A 140 23.39 8.52 -5.99
N GLU A 141 24.40 7.83 -5.44
CA GLU A 141 25.35 7.01 -6.20
C GLU A 141 24.91 5.53 -6.33
N ASP A 142 24.30 4.97 -5.28
CA ASP A 142 23.80 3.59 -5.25
C ASP A 142 22.26 3.55 -5.27
N ALA A 143 21.71 3.39 -6.48
CA ALA A 143 20.26 3.35 -6.69
C ALA A 143 19.58 2.17 -5.97
N ALA A 144 20.25 1.02 -5.87
CA ALA A 144 19.66 -0.15 -5.22
C ALA A 144 19.54 0.07 -3.70
N ALA A 145 20.60 0.58 -3.07
CA ALA A 145 20.57 0.94 -1.65
C ALA A 145 19.54 2.05 -1.36
N ALA A 146 19.45 3.06 -2.22
CA ALA A 146 18.46 4.13 -2.08
C ALA A 146 17.02 3.63 -2.20
N LEU A 147 16.74 2.70 -3.11
CA LEU A 147 15.41 2.10 -3.24
C LEU A 147 15.02 1.33 -1.97
N VAL A 148 15.94 0.52 -1.43
CA VAL A 148 15.71 -0.20 -0.17
C VAL A 148 15.47 0.77 0.99
N ALA A 149 16.33 1.78 1.15
CA ALA A 149 16.23 2.75 2.23
C ALA A 149 14.95 3.59 2.14
N GLY A 150 14.63 4.09 0.95
CA GLY A 150 13.43 4.88 0.68
C GLY A 150 12.16 4.10 0.97
N TRP A 151 12.07 2.88 0.43
CA TRP A 151 10.92 2.03 0.66
C TRP A 151 10.79 1.63 2.15
N SER A 152 11.90 1.31 2.82
CA SER A 152 11.89 0.96 4.25
C SER A 152 11.34 2.09 5.13
N VAL A 153 11.73 3.34 4.87
CA VAL A 153 11.25 4.49 5.65
C VAL A 153 9.75 4.70 5.47
N VAL A 154 9.27 4.78 4.23
CA VAL A 154 7.84 5.07 3.98
C VAL A 154 6.95 3.90 4.38
N HIS A 155 7.41 2.66 4.17
CA HIS A 155 6.71 1.47 4.63
C HIS A 155 6.68 1.41 6.16
N GLY A 156 7.80 1.69 6.83
CA GLY A 156 7.87 1.76 8.29
C GLY A 156 6.94 2.81 8.87
N VAL A 157 6.89 4.01 8.30
CA VAL A 157 5.95 5.07 8.74
C VAL A 157 4.50 4.62 8.56
N ALA A 158 4.15 4.04 7.40
CA ALA A 158 2.81 3.50 7.15
C ALA A 158 2.44 2.42 8.18
N THR A 159 3.29 1.42 8.40
CA THR A 159 3.04 0.34 9.38
C THR A 159 2.92 0.87 10.81
N LEU A 160 3.79 1.80 11.23
CA LEU A 160 3.73 2.40 12.56
C LEU A 160 2.43 3.18 12.78
N ALA A 161 1.92 3.87 11.75
CA ALA A 161 0.63 4.54 11.80
C ALA A 161 -0.53 3.55 11.86
N LEU A 162 -0.57 2.55 10.97
CA LEU A 162 -1.65 1.56 10.89
C LEU A 162 -1.77 0.69 12.14
N THR A 163 -0.65 0.38 12.78
CA THR A 163 -0.62 -0.42 14.02
C THR A 163 -0.89 0.41 15.28
N GLY A 164 -1.05 1.74 15.16
CA GLY A 164 -1.18 2.66 16.30
C GLY A 164 0.10 2.81 17.12
N ASN A 165 1.22 2.19 16.71
CA ASN A 165 2.49 2.28 17.42
C ASN A 165 3.08 3.71 17.40
N LEU A 166 2.77 4.51 16.39
CA LEU A 166 3.19 5.91 16.33
C LEU A 166 2.56 6.74 17.47
N ASP A 167 1.29 6.49 17.77
CA ASP A 167 0.59 7.11 18.90
C ASP A 167 1.00 6.47 20.23
N GLY A 168 0.99 5.14 20.31
CA GLY A 168 1.28 4.38 21.53
C GLY A 168 2.70 4.55 22.06
N SER A 169 3.67 4.83 21.18
CA SER A 169 5.05 5.15 21.58
C SER A 169 5.24 6.59 22.06
N GLY A 170 4.25 7.48 21.85
CA GLY A 170 4.38 8.91 22.08
C GLY A 170 5.20 9.65 21.01
N LEU A 171 5.73 8.97 19.99
CA LEU A 171 6.52 9.61 18.92
C LEU A 171 5.73 10.68 18.19
N ARG A 172 4.43 10.49 17.97
CA ARG A 172 3.58 11.49 17.31
C ARG A 172 3.59 12.85 18.03
N SER A 173 3.62 12.85 19.36
CA SER A 173 3.66 14.09 20.15
C SER A 173 4.96 14.90 19.95
N LEU A 174 6.07 14.22 19.61
CA LEU A 174 7.35 14.89 19.28
C LEU A 174 7.25 15.71 17.99
N PHE A 175 6.29 15.38 17.13
CA PHE A 175 5.97 16.15 15.94
C PHE A 175 4.92 17.22 16.20
N GLN A 176 4.63 17.58 17.46
CA GLN A 176 3.61 18.59 17.81
C GLN A 176 2.25 18.31 17.15
N ASP A 177 1.89 17.02 17.07
CA ASP A 177 0.66 16.53 16.43
C ASP A 177 0.51 16.93 14.95
N THR A 178 1.63 17.16 14.25
CA THR A 178 1.61 17.40 12.80
C THR A 178 1.02 16.19 12.06
N ASP A 179 0.36 16.44 10.93
CA ASP A 179 -0.16 15.41 10.03
C ASP A 179 0.90 14.37 9.64
N LEU A 180 0.46 13.11 9.50
CA LEU A 180 1.28 11.96 9.16
C LEU A 180 2.07 12.19 7.88
N LEU A 181 1.49 12.88 6.90
CA LEU A 181 2.17 13.18 5.63
C LEU A 181 3.38 14.09 5.83
N ALA A 182 3.34 15.02 6.78
CA ALA A 182 4.48 15.85 7.13
C ALA A 182 5.56 15.04 7.89
N ILE A 183 5.15 14.11 8.75
CA ILE A 183 6.07 13.16 9.41
C ILE A 183 6.81 12.35 8.35
N THR A 184 6.10 11.82 7.36
CA THR A 184 6.67 11.10 6.21
C THR A 184 7.68 11.97 5.47
N ARG A 185 7.28 13.18 5.06
CA ARG A 185 8.16 14.07 4.28
C ARG A 185 9.43 14.44 5.06
N ARG A 186 9.32 14.72 6.35
CA ARG A 186 10.48 15.03 7.22
C ARG A 186 11.39 13.81 7.40
N SER A 187 10.83 12.63 7.65
CA SER A 187 11.60 11.42 7.92
C SER A 187 12.34 10.94 6.67
N ALA A 188 11.66 10.89 5.52
CA ALA A 188 12.30 10.57 4.24
C ALA A 188 13.29 11.67 3.81
N GLY A 189 12.99 12.94 4.11
CA GLY A 189 13.85 14.08 3.83
C GLY A 189 15.20 14.05 4.56
N LEU A 190 15.34 13.33 5.67
CA LEU A 190 16.64 13.13 6.32
C LEU A 190 17.61 12.31 5.47
N LEU A 191 17.09 11.41 4.63
CA LEU A 191 17.88 10.55 3.76
C LEU A 191 17.96 11.07 2.33
N PHE A 192 16.90 11.70 1.83
CA PHE A 192 16.74 12.05 0.42
C PHE A 192 16.44 13.53 0.16
N GLY A 193 16.44 14.37 1.21
CA GLY A 193 16.28 15.81 1.07
C GLY A 193 17.54 16.51 0.54
N PRO A 194 17.43 17.75 0.06
CA PRO A 194 18.57 18.53 -0.40
C PRO A 194 19.60 18.66 0.72
N ARG A 195 20.84 18.25 0.46
CA ARG A 195 21.93 18.34 1.44
C ARG A 195 22.26 19.81 1.70
N THR A 196 22.29 20.20 2.96
CA THR A 196 22.92 21.48 3.35
C THR A 196 24.41 21.38 3.04
N PRO A 197 25.03 22.34 2.33
CA PRO A 197 26.47 22.30 2.05
C PRO A 197 27.27 22.26 3.36
N GLY A 198 28.08 21.21 3.57
CA GLY A 198 29.07 21.16 4.67
C GLY A 198 29.02 19.97 5.64
N SER A 199 28.16 18.97 5.46
CA SER A 199 28.23 17.75 6.29
C SER A 199 29.21 16.72 5.69
N PRO A 200 30.29 16.32 6.40
CA PRO A 200 31.24 15.34 5.88
C PRO A 200 30.61 13.95 5.80
N ARG A 201 30.99 13.17 4.78
CA ARG A 201 30.69 11.73 4.72
C ARG A 201 31.42 11.08 5.90
N GLY A 202 30.70 10.36 6.75
CA GLY A 202 31.34 9.37 7.61
C GLY A 202 31.86 8.27 6.70
N ASP A 203 33.18 8.08 6.69
CA ASP A 203 33.86 6.95 6.06
C ASP A 203 33.41 5.61 6.66
#